data_AF-A0A8T4LIF1-F1
#
_entry.id   AF-A0A8T4LIF1-F1
#
_cell.length_a   1.000
_cell.length_b   1.000
_cell.length_c   1.000
_cell.angle_alpha   90.00
_cell.angle_beta   90.00
_cell.angle_gamma   90.00
#
_symmetry.space_group_name_H-M   'P 1'
#
loop_
_entity.id
_entity.type
_entity.pdbx_description
1 polymer ?
#
loop_
_entity_poly.entity_id
_entity_poly.type
_entity_poly.pdbx_seq_one_letter_code
_entity_poly.pdbx_strand_id
1 'polypeptide(L)'
;MEKENKKRVIKKERLLLSIITLSVFLMFTLSVSFVYAQTTSSTTSGEVSYCCERTKDGAYCQNAPLSDCDASLRSTPTSCEATSFCQKGTCYDSDEGLCMENVPEEACKQANGLWNEGTPDSIPQCSLGCCLVGQQASYTTLQ
;
A
#
# COMPACT_ATOMS: atom_id res chain seq x y z
N MET A 1 68.46 -15.66 41.80
CA MET A 1 67.93 -15.72 40.41
C MET A 1 66.62 -16.53 40.30
N GLU A 2 66.38 -17.53 41.15
CA GLU A 2 65.17 -18.39 41.09
C GLU A 2 63.81 -17.70 41.39
N LYS A 3 63.79 -16.74 42.32
CA LYS A 3 62.56 -16.05 42.74
C LYS A 3 61.94 -15.13 41.65
N GLU A 4 62.77 -14.61 40.75
CA GLU A 4 62.34 -13.74 39.65
C GLU A 4 61.64 -14.53 38.53
N ASN A 5 62.09 -15.76 38.26
CA ASN A 5 61.49 -16.61 37.22
C ASN A 5 60.09 -17.10 37.63
N LYS A 6 59.91 -17.46 38.91
CA LYS A 6 58.62 -17.91 39.46
C LYS A 6 57.54 -16.81 39.42
N LYS A 7 57.91 -15.54 39.63
CA LYS A 7 56.98 -14.39 39.51
C LYS A 7 56.53 -14.15 38.06
N ARG A 8 57.41 -14.35 37.07
CA ARG A 8 57.07 -14.21 35.64
C ARG A 8 56.11 -15.29 35.16
N VAL A 9 56.25 -16.52 35.65
CA VAL A 9 55.35 -17.63 35.33
C VAL A 9 53.93 -17.37 35.87
N ILE A 10 53.81 -16.99 37.15
CA ILE A 10 52.49 -16.70 37.77
C ILE A 10 51.82 -15.48 37.12
N LYS A 11 52.60 -14.46 36.72
CA LYS A 11 52.07 -13.29 36.00
C LYS A 11 51.54 -13.65 34.61
N LYS A 12 52.20 -14.59 33.91
CA LYS A 12 51.79 -15.08 32.58
C LYS A 12 50.53 -15.94 32.66
N GLU A 13 50.39 -16.80 33.66
CA GLU A 13 49.19 -17.61 33.88
C GLU A 13 47.97 -16.77 34.24
N ARG A 14 48.12 -15.76 35.10
CA ARG A 14 47.04 -14.82 35.42
C ARG A 14 46.63 -13.96 34.23
N LEU A 15 47.58 -13.58 33.37
CA LEU A 15 47.30 -12.84 32.14
C LEU A 15 46.53 -13.70 31.13
N LEU A 16 46.91 -14.98 30.97
CA LEU A 16 46.21 -15.92 30.09
C LEU A 16 44.78 -16.21 30.56
N LEU A 17 44.58 -16.42 31.87
CA LEU A 17 43.24 -16.62 32.43
C LEU A 17 42.35 -15.38 32.24
N SER A 18 42.92 -14.17 32.39
CA SER A 18 42.18 -12.93 32.18
C SER A 18 41.77 -12.69 30.72
N ILE A 19 42.55 -13.17 29.75
CA ILE A 19 42.22 -13.05 28.32
C ILE A 19 41.10 -14.04 27.95
N ILE A 20 41.13 -15.25 28.51
CA ILE A 20 40.10 -16.28 28.27
C ILE A 20 38.75 -15.86 28.87
N THR A 21 38.73 -15.27 30.06
CA THR A 21 37.46 -14.79 30.65
C THR A 21 36.86 -13.63 29.86
N LEU A 22 37.71 -12.72 29.35
CA LEU A 22 37.25 -11.60 28.51
C LEU A 22 36.69 -12.06 27.16
N SER A 23 37.32 -13.06 26.52
CA SER A 23 36.86 -13.57 25.22
C SER A 23 35.53 -14.33 25.33
N VAL A 24 35.33 -15.11 26.40
CA VAL A 24 34.07 -15.81 26.65
C VAL A 24 32.93 -14.82 26.92
N PHE A 25 33.19 -13.75 27.70
CA PHE A 25 32.20 -12.71 27.96
C PHE A 25 31.77 -12.00 26.68
N LEU A 26 32.72 -11.69 25.79
CA LEU A 26 32.45 -11.00 24.53
C LEU A 26 31.63 -11.87 23.55
N MET A 27 31.92 -13.16 23.49
CA MET A 27 31.13 -14.12 22.69
C MET A 27 29.70 -14.29 23.21
N PHE A 28 29.50 -14.26 24.54
CA PHE A 28 28.17 -14.34 25.15
C PHE A 28 27.33 -13.08 24.89
N THR A 29 27.95 -11.90 24.87
CA THR A 29 27.22 -10.67 24.54
C THR A 29 26.78 -10.59 23.08
N LEU A 30 27.58 -11.13 22.15
CA LEU A 30 27.26 -11.12 20.72
C LEU A 30 26.13 -12.10 20.35
N SER A 31 26.05 -13.26 21.00
CA SER A 31 24.98 -14.23 20.75
C SER A 31 23.62 -13.73 21.24
N VAL A 32 23.59 -12.99 22.35
CA VAL A 32 22.37 -12.42 22.91
C VAL A 32 21.80 -11.31 22.00
N SER A 33 22.65 -10.46 21.41
CA SER A 33 22.20 -9.43 20.46
C SER A 33 21.58 -10.00 19.18
N PHE A 34 22.05 -11.16 18.69
CA PHE A 34 21.51 -11.79 17.49
C PHE A 34 20.08 -12.33 17.70
N VAL A 35 19.75 -12.79 18.92
CA VAL A 35 18.40 -13.28 19.24
C VAL A 35 17.39 -12.13 19.27
N TYR A 36 17.77 -10.95 19.77
CA TYR A 36 16.87 -9.78 19.79
C TYR A 36 16.55 -9.25 18.38
N ALA A 37 17.49 -9.33 17.43
CA ALA A 37 17.29 -8.84 16.06
C ALA A 37 16.23 -9.61 15.25
N GLN A 38 15.83 -10.82 15.70
CA GLN A 38 14.84 -11.64 14.99
C GLN A 38 13.40 -11.44 15.47
N THR A 39 13.15 -10.64 16.52
CA THR A 39 11.80 -10.47 17.10
C THR A 39 10.98 -9.32 16.51
N THR A 40 11.53 -8.52 15.58
CA THR A 40 10.82 -7.39 14.96
C THR A 40 10.30 -7.65 13.56
N SER A 41 10.45 -8.86 13.03
CA SER A 41 10.06 -9.20 11.66
C SER A 41 9.16 -10.43 11.66
N SER A 42 7.87 -10.25 12.00
CA SER A 42 6.72 -11.08 11.55
C SER A 42 5.48 -10.78 12.41
N THR A 43 4.86 -9.61 12.25
CA THR A 43 3.40 -9.51 12.38
C THR A 43 2.80 -9.48 10.99
N THR A 44 2.91 -10.58 10.26
CA THR A 44 1.84 -10.94 9.32
C THR A 44 0.70 -11.50 10.16
N SER A 45 0.07 -10.64 10.96
CA SER A 45 -1.35 -10.85 11.23
C SER A 45 -1.97 -10.92 9.85
N GLY A 46 -2.66 -12.02 9.54
CA GLY A 46 -3.52 -12.05 8.37
C GLY A 46 -4.61 -11.02 8.57
N GLU A 47 -4.29 -9.75 8.37
CA GLU A 47 -5.25 -8.68 8.29
C GLU A 47 -6.16 -9.07 7.13
N VAL A 48 -7.39 -9.44 7.48
CA VAL A 48 -8.44 -9.67 6.51
C VAL A 48 -8.48 -8.41 5.66
N SER A 49 -8.14 -8.54 4.39
CA SER A 49 -8.21 -7.43 3.45
C SER A 49 -9.67 -7.10 3.23
N TYR A 50 -10.05 -5.84 3.42
CA TYR A 50 -11.37 -5.32 3.09
C TYR A 50 -11.29 -4.59 1.76
N CYS A 51 -12.34 -4.66 0.95
CA CYS A 51 -12.53 -3.67 -0.07
C CYS A 51 -13.07 -2.39 0.58
N CYS A 52 -12.29 -1.32 0.51
CA CYS A 52 -12.72 0.01 0.87
C CYS A 52 -13.29 0.71 -0.38
N GLU A 53 -14.53 1.21 -0.29
CA GLU A 53 -15.08 2.11 -1.32
C GLU A 53 -14.19 3.34 -1.49
N ARG A 54 -13.71 3.89 -0.36
CA ARG A 54 -12.66 4.91 -0.30
C ARG A 54 -11.75 4.66 0.89
N THR A 55 -10.45 4.83 0.71
CA THR A 55 -9.49 4.84 1.80
C THR A 55 -9.40 6.23 2.44
N LYS A 56 -8.82 6.32 3.64
CA LYS A 56 -8.53 7.60 4.30
C LYS A 56 -7.59 8.49 3.49
N ASP A 57 -6.78 7.90 2.61
CA ASP A 57 -5.89 8.61 1.68
C ASP A 57 -6.61 9.10 0.42
N GLY A 58 -7.93 8.86 0.29
CA GLY A 58 -8.75 9.30 -0.83
C GLY A 58 -8.70 8.39 -2.05
N ALA A 59 -8.06 7.21 -1.96
CA ALA A 59 -8.06 6.24 -3.04
C ALA A 59 -9.40 5.48 -3.08
N TYR A 60 -10.01 5.38 -4.25
CA TYR A 60 -11.25 4.63 -4.44
C TYR A 60 -10.97 3.16 -4.76
N CYS A 61 -11.84 2.29 -4.25
CA CYS A 61 -11.86 0.87 -4.59
C CYS A 61 -10.53 0.17 -4.41
N GLN A 62 -9.99 0.27 -3.19
CA GLN A 62 -8.73 -0.35 -2.80
C GLN A 62 -8.96 -1.47 -1.79
N ASN A 63 -8.24 -2.56 -1.99
CA ASN A 63 -8.12 -3.63 -1.02
C ASN A 63 -7.12 -3.17 0.06
N ALA A 64 -7.62 -2.90 1.27
CA ALA A 64 -6.82 -2.40 2.38
C ALA A 64 -7.36 -2.94 3.73
N PRO A 65 -6.58 -2.83 4.82
CA PRO A 65 -7.09 -3.12 6.15
C PRO A 65 -8.32 -2.25 6.48
N LEU A 66 -9.24 -2.77 7.30
CA LEU A 66 -10.44 -2.02 7.72
C LEU A 66 -10.10 -0.69 8.40
N SER A 67 -8.93 -0.60 9.05
CA SER A 67 -8.42 0.63 9.66
C SER A 67 -8.19 1.75 8.66
N ASP A 68 -7.96 1.42 7.39
CA ASP A 68 -7.58 2.38 6.35
C ASP A 68 -8.77 2.77 5.48
N CYS A 69 -9.90 2.06 5.62
CA CYS A 69 -11.16 2.45 5.01
C CYS A 69 -11.74 3.72 5.67
N ASP A 70 -12.40 4.53 4.86
CA ASP A 70 -13.23 5.62 5.35
C ASP A 70 -14.49 5.06 6.02
N ALA A 71 -14.69 5.39 7.30
CA ALA A 71 -15.83 4.90 8.08
C ALA A 71 -17.19 5.47 7.64
N SER A 72 -17.19 6.54 6.83
CA SER A 72 -18.41 7.14 6.28
C SER A 72 -18.93 6.43 5.04
N LEU A 73 -18.14 5.54 4.44
CA LEU A 73 -18.43 4.86 3.18
C LEU A 73 -18.48 3.34 3.37
N ARG A 74 -18.82 2.62 2.30
CA ARG A 74 -19.00 1.17 2.34
C ARG A 74 -17.65 0.46 2.39
N SER A 75 -17.60 -0.61 3.16
CA SER A 75 -16.48 -1.53 3.18
C SER A 75 -17.00 -2.95 3.37
N THR A 76 -16.28 -3.93 2.82
CA THR A 76 -16.68 -5.34 2.91
C THR A 76 -15.47 -6.26 2.94
N PRO A 77 -15.50 -7.37 3.70
CA PRO A 77 -14.39 -8.33 3.79
C PRO A 77 -14.33 -9.26 2.56
N THR A 78 -14.33 -8.68 1.35
CA THR A 78 -14.11 -9.38 0.08
C THR A 78 -13.26 -8.50 -0.82
N SER A 79 -12.75 -9.06 -1.92
CA SER A 79 -11.98 -8.30 -2.89
C SER A 79 -12.86 -7.28 -3.62
N CYS A 80 -12.32 -6.11 -3.95
CA CYS A 80 -13.06 -5.05 -4.63
C CYS A 80 -13.67 -5.48 -5.97
N GLU A 81 -13.03 -6.40 -6.68
CA GLU A 81 -13.50 -6.93 -7.97
C GLU A 81 -14.81 -7.73 -7.82
N ALA A 82 -15.09 -8.25 -6.63
CA ALA A 82 -16.31 -9.00 -6.33
C ALA A 82 -17.44 -8.12 -5.77
N THR A 83 -17.24 -6.80 -5.68
CA THR A 83 -18.20 -5.87 -5.07
C THR A 83 -18.92 -5.03 -6.11
N SER A 84 -20.21 -4.78 -5.89
CA SER A 84 -21.01 -3.94 -6.80
C SER A 84 -20.68 -2.45 -6.69
N PHE A 85 -20.37 -1.95 -5.49
CA PHE A 85 -20.08 -0.52 -5.29
C PHE A 85 -18.73 -0.08 -5.89
N CYS A 86 -17.85 -1.03 -6.23
CA CYS A 86 -16.62 -0.77 -6.96
C CYS A 86 -16.65 -1.23 -8.41
N GLN A 87 -17.85 -1.44 -8.96
CA GLN A 87 -18.00 -1.61 -10.39
C GLN A 87 -17.49 -0.36 -11.10
N LYS A 88 -16.70 -0.61 -12.14
CA LYS A 88 -16.14 0.42 -13.00
C LYS A 88 -17.14 0.68 -14.11
N GLY A 89 -17.47 1.95 -14.29
CA GLY A 89 -18.37 2.41 -15.34
C GLY A 89 -17.79 3.62 -16.05
N THR A 90 -18.65 4.28 -16.82
CA THR A 90 -18.33 5.53 -17.48
C THR A 90 -18.99 6.68 -16.74
N CYS A 91 -18.19 7.69 -16.39
CA CYS A 91 -18.65 8.95 -15.83
C CYS A 91 -18.76 10.00 -16.93
N TYR A 92 -19.95 10.58 -17.11
CA TYR A 92 -20.16 11.74 -17.98
C TYR A 92 -20.18 13.02 -17.15
N ASP A 93 -19.26 13.92 -17.43
CA ASP A 93 -19.20 15.26 -16.86
C ASP A 93 -20.00 16.21 -17.77
N SER A 94 -21.10 16.77 -17.25
CA SER A 94 -21.94 17.70 -18.01
C SER A 94 -21.35 19.11 -18.12
N ASP A 95 -20.43 19.47 -17.23
CA ASP A 95 -19.80 20.79 -17.21
C ASP A 95 -18.69 20.86 -18.28
N GLU A 96 -17.89 19.79 -18.41
CA GLU A 96 -16.81 19.70 -19.40
C GLU A 96 -17.21 18.97 -20.70
N GLY A 97 -18.32 18.23 -20.71
CA GLY A 97 -18.75 17.41 -21.84
C GLY A 97 -17.86 16.17 -22.07
N LEU A 98 -17.18 15.70 -21.02
CA LEU A 98 -16.21 14.61 -21.08
C LEU A 98 -16.78 13.30 -20.57
N CYS A 99 -16.40 12.20 -21.20
CA CYS A 99 -16.70 10.86 -20.72
C CYS A 99 -15.43 10.16 -20.27
N MET A 100 -15.38 9.79 -19.01
CA MET A 100 -14.26 9.11 -18.37
C MET A 100 -14.64 7.65 -18.12
N GLU A 101 -13.91 6.73 -18.74
CA GLU A 101 -14.05 5.30 -18.50
C GLU A 101 -13.37 4.87 -17.19
N ASN A 102 -13.75 3.70 -16.70
CA ASN A 102 -13.14 3.05 -15.54
C ASN A 102 -13.26 3.85 -14.23
N VAL A 103 -14.28 4.69 -14.13
CA VAL A 103 -14.53 5.54 -12.95
C VAL A 103 -15.47 4.80 -11.98
N PRO A 104 -15.15 4.76 -10.68
CA PRO A 104 -16.07 4.30 -9.65
C PRO A 104 -17.31 5.20 -9.54
N GLU A 105 -18.48 4.61 -9.28
CA GLU A 105 -19.76 5.34 -9.20
C GLU A 105 -19.71 6.55 -8.26
N GLU A 106 -19.19 6.35 -7.05
CA GLU A 106 -19.15 7.40 -6.03
C GLU A 106 -18.17 8.53 -6.37
N ALA A 107 -17.05 8.20 -7.03
CA ALA A 107 -16.10 9.21 -7.50
C ALA A 107 -16.75 10.11 -8.57
N CYS A 108 -17.57 9.52 -9.46
CA CYS A 108 -18.31 10.28 -10.47
C CYS A 108 -19.37 11.19 -9.84
N LYS A 109 -20.16 10.67 -8.88
CA LYS A 109 -21.19 11.44 -8.19
C LYS A 109 -20.62 12.62 -7.41
N GLN A 110 -19.44 12.45 -6.77
CA GLN A 110 -18.77 13.54 -6.06
C GLN A 110 -18.29 14.66 -6.99
N ALA A 111 -17.99 14.33 -8.25
CA ALA A 111 -17.68 15.30 -9.29
C ALA A 111 -18.94 15.90 -9.95
N ASN A 112 -20.15 15.65 -9.42
CA ASN A 112 -21.44 16.00 -10.04
C ASN A 112 -21.65 15.40 -11.44
N GLY A 113 -20.94 14.32 -11.78
CA GLY A 113 -21.10 13.61 -13.04
C GLY A 113 -22.26 12.61 -13.05
N LEU A 114 -22.67 12.21 -14.25
CA LEU A 114 -23.64 11.14 -14.51
C LEU A 114 -22.90 9.82 -14.76
N TRP A 115 -23.01 8.90 -13.80
CA TRP A 115 -22.37 7.58 -13.91
C TRP A 115 -23.28 6.56 -14.59
N ASN A 116 -22.70 5.70 -15.44
CA ASN A 116 -23.37 4.57 -16.08
C ASN A 116 -22.46 3.33 -16.09
N GLU A 117 -23.05 2.13 -15.95
CA GLU A 117 -22.32 0.85 -15.99
C GLU A 117 -21.77 0.49 -17.38
N GLY A 118 -22.27 1.15 -18.43
CA GLY A 118 -21.91 0.86 -19.82
C GLY A 118 -20.58 1.46 -20.26
N THR A 119 -20.09 1.04 -21.44
CA THR A 119 -18.99 1.70 -22.14
C THR A 119 -19.45 3.06 -22.70
N PRO A 120 -18.54 4.00 -22.99
CA PRO A 120 -18.91 5.29 -23.58
C PRO A 120 -19.75 5.13 -24.86
N ASP A 121 -19.46 4.12 -25.69
CA ASP A 121 -20.23 3.87 -26.92
C ASP A 121 -21.71 3.53 -26.67
N SER A 122 -22.03 2.98 -25.49
CA SER A 122 -23.40 2.67 -25.10
C SER A 122 -24.16 3.87 -24.53
N ILE A 123 -23.45 4.97 -24.26
CA ILE A 123 -23.98 6.18 -23.65
C ILE A 123 -24.15 7.24 -24.76
N PRO A 124 -25.39 7.69 -25.04
CA PRO A 124 -25.65 8.65 -26.11
C PRO A 124 -24.84 9.94 -25.99
N GLN A 125 -24.61 10.42 -24.77
CA GLN A 125 -23.84 11.62 -24.46
C GLN A 125 -22.35 11.48 -24.78
N CYS A 126 -21.83 10.25 -24.76
CA CYS A 126 -20.43 9.95 -25.01
C CYS A 126 -20.16 9.52 -26.45
N SER A 127 -21.23 9.30 -27.23
CA SER A 127 -21.11 8.92 -28.63
C SER A 127 -20.52 10.07 -29.43
N LEU A 128 -19.44 9.79 -30.17
CA LEU A 128 -18.82 10.77 -31.05
C LEU A 128 -19.75 11.11 -32.21
N GLY A 129 -20.02 12.40 -32.37
CA GLY A 129 -20.78 12.96 -33.47
C GLY A 129 -19.89 13.74 -34.43
N CYS A 130 -20.41 13.98 -35.63
CA CYS A 130 -19.80 14.91 -36.57
C CYS A 130 -20.30 16.33 -36.26
N CYS A 131 -19.43 17.16 -35.71
CA CYS A 131 -19.69 18.58 -35.55
C CYS A 131 -19.27 19.33 -36.82
N LEU A 132 -20.22 19.94 -37.52
CA LEU A 132 -19.96 20.75 -38.71
C LEU A 132 -19.68 22.20 -38.31
N VAL A 133 -18.44 22.65 -38.51
CA VAL A 133 -18.00 24.03 -38.27
C VAL A 133 -17.69 24.68 -39.62
N GLY A 134 -18.67 25.41 -40.15
CA GLY A 134 -18.56 26.01 -41.49
C GLY A 134 -18.54 24.93 -42.58
N GLN A 135 -17.39 24.78 -43.27
CA GLN A 135 -17.16 23.74 -44.29
C GLN A 135 -16.27 22.59 -43.80
N GLN A 136 -15.90 22.58 -42.51
CA GLN A 136 -15.06 21.55 -41.91
C GLN A 136 -15.89 20.67 -40.98
N ALA A 137 -15.56 19.39 -40.94
CA ALA A 137 -16.13 18.42 -40.02
C ALA A 137 -15.10 18.10 -38.93
N SER A 138 -15.51 18.16 -37.66
CA SER A 138 -14.73 17.69 -36.52
C SER A 138 -15.45 16.53 -35.86
N TYR A 139 -14.71 15.48 -35.50
CA TYR A 139 -15.24 14.35 -34.76
C TYR A 139 -15.10 14.66 -33.27
N THR A 140 -16.21 14.89 -32.57
CA THR A 140 -16.23 15.30 -31.16
C THR A 140 -17.47 14.77 -30.47
N THR A 141 -17.49 14.74 -29.14
CA THR A 141 -18.67 14.32 -28.37
C THR A 141 -19.80 15.34 -28.55
N LEU A 142 -21.06 14.92 -28.39
CA LEU A 142 -22.21 15.82 -28.48
C LEU A 142 -22.17 16.80 -27.29
N GLN A 143 -21.93 18.08 -27.58
CA GLN A 143 -22.09 19.18 -26.61
C GLN A 143 -23.54 19.41 -26.24
#